data_AF-A0A6H9XWK1-F1
#
_entry.id   AF-A0A6H9XWK1-F1
#
_cell.length_a   1.000
_cell.length_b   1.000
_cell.length_c   1.000
_cell.angle_alpha   90.00
_cell.angle_beta   90.00
_cell.angle_gamma   90.00
#
_symmetry.space_group_name_H-M   'P 1'
#
loop_
_entity.id
_entity.type
_entity.pdbx_description
1 polymer ?
#
loop_
_entity_poly.entity_id
_entity_poly.type
_entity_poly.pdbx_seq_one_letter_code
_entity_poly.pdbx_strand_id
1 'polypeptide(L)'
;MAWFEKEMNYAKDSLAQVSEQAIDRAGERLSDVVKDGVSEAGKELRDVILHASEEIDAKLDKISQELHNQRQFTKDDVKEMVDYAADKLSVVLDERVAVAKREISSLVQEKVEYFKLEIDDFFIRRQQDLARERRRLFINVLIAVGASLLLGAVSWMYHRWMGGVLDIFGVFRILFASLTGGYLVYLAISLVRRWLTMSEHKKDAMYLTMRYWGALRPESVFFNLVLICVLALLLGLLLFPDVLAVLPGGKALLELVRGALPGL
;
A
#
# COMPACT_ATOMS: atom_id res chain seq x y z
N MET A 1 -5.72 96.02 -103.77
CA MET A 1 -5.38 95.63 -102.39
C MET A 1 -6.60 95.71 -101.46
N ALA A 2 -7.25 96.87 -101.28
CA ALA A 2 -8.34 97.06 -100.31
C ALA A 2 -9.66 96.26 -100.52
N TRP A 3 -9.99 95.84 -101.75
CA TRP A 3 -11.22 95.08 -102.04
C TRP A 3 -11.10 93.59 -101.65
N PHE A 4 -9.93 93.00 -101.93
CA PHE A 4 -9.62 91.61 -101.57
C PHE A 4 -9.53 91.41 -100.05
N GLU A 5 -9.00 92.39 -99.31
CA GLU A 5 -9.00 92.38 -97.85
C GLU A 5 -10.41 92.40 -97.26
N LYS A 6 -11.34 93.13 -97.89
CA LYS A 6 -12.72 93.27 -97.41
C LYS A 6 -13.56 92.00 -97.67
N GLU A 7 -13.42 91.37 -98.84
CA GLU A 7 -14.06 90.08 -99.11
C GLU A 7 -13.46 88.94 -98.30
N MET A 8 -12.14 88.92 -98.11
CA MET A 8 -11.48 87.91 -97.28
C MET A 8 -11.85 88.05 -95.80
N ASN A 9 -11.93 89.28 -95.27
CA ASN A 9 -12.40 89.51 -93.90
C ASN A 9 -13.90 89.19 -93.74
N TYR A 10 -14.75 89.54 -94.71
CA TYR A 10 -16.16 89.17 -94.69
C TYR A 10 -16.38 87.65 -94.75
N ALA A 11 -15.62 86.95 -95.60
CA ALA A 11 -15.66 85.49 -95.68
C ALA A 11 -15.14 84.84 -94.38
N LYS A 12 -14.11 85.41 -93.75
CA LYS A 12 -13.56 84.94 -92.48
C LYS A 12 -14.53 85.17 -91.31
N ASP A 13 -15.17 86.32 -91.24
CA ASP A 13 -16.18 86.63 -90.22
C ASP A 13 -17.45 85.79 -90.42
N SER A 14 -17.90 85.60 -91.67
CA SER A 14 -19.02 84.71 -91.97
C SER A 14 -18.70 83.24 -91.66
N LEU A 15 -17.47 82.78 -91.94
CA LEU A 15 -17.03 81.43 -91.56
C LEU A 15 -16.91 81.27 -90.04
N ALA A 16 -16.42 82.30 -89.35
CA ALA A 16 -16.34 82.31 -87.89
C ALA A 16 -17.73 82.22 -87.27
N GLN A 17 -18.69 83.02 -87.75
CA GLN A 17 -20.07 83.03 -87.26
C GLN A 17 -20.81 81.71 -87.56
N VAL A 18 -20.62 81.13 -88.75
CA VAL A 18 -21.19 79.82 -89.09
C VAL A 18 -20.54 78.70 -88.26
N SER A 19 -19.25 78.78 -87.98
CA SER A 19 -18.55 77.82 -87.12
C SER A 19 -18.99 77.92 -85.67
N GLU A 20 -19.17 79.14 -85.14
CA GLU A 20 -19.68 79.40 -83.79
C GLU A 20 -21.11 78.85 -83.64
N GLN A 21 -22.00 79.15 -84.59
CA GLN A 21 -23.36 78.59 -84.58
C GLN A 21 -23.37 77.06 -84.74
N ALA A 22 -22.47 76.49 -85.55
CA ALA A 22 -22.37 75.05 -85.69
C ALA A 22 -21.83 74.38 -84.42
N ILE A 23 -20.87 75.00 -83.73
CA ILE A 23 -20.30 74.54 -82.47
C ILE A 23 -21.34 74.62 -81.35
N ASP A 24 -22.07 75.73 -81.22
CA ASP A 24 -23.12 75.86 -80.21
C ASP A 24 -24.23 74.83 -80.42
N ARG A 25 -24.68 74.66 -81.67
CA ARG A 25 -25.71 73.67 -82.00
C ARG A 25 -25.25 72.23 -81.83
N ALA A 26 -23.96 71.97 -82.06
CA ALA A 26 -23.33 70.68 -81.77
C ALA A 26 -23.18 70.47 -80.25
N GLY A 27 -22.83 71.51 -79.49
CA GLY A 27 -22.73 71.49 -78.04
C GLY A 27 -24.07 71.22 -77.37
N GLU A 28 -25.14 71.86 -77.85
CA GLU A 28 -26.51 71.66 -77.37
C GLU A 28 -26.98 70.22 -77.65
N ARG A 29 -26.79 69.73 -78.89
CA ARG A 29 -27.08 68.34 -79.28
C ARG A 29 -26.28 67.31 -78.48
N LEU A 30 -24.99 67.56 -78.24
CA LEU A 30 -24.13 66.68 -77.45
C LEU A 30 -24.54 66.67 -75.98
N SER A 31 -24.87 67.84 -75.43
CA SER A 31 -25.35 67.97 -74.05
C SER A 31 -26.65 67.19 -73.85
N ASP A 32 -27.60 67.27 -74.79
CA ASP A 32 -28.84 66.50 -74.73
C ASP A 32 -28.58 64.99 -74.84
N VAL A 33 -27.76 64.56 -75.80
CA VAL A 33 -27.39 63.14 -75.95
C VAL A 33 -26.66 62.59 -74.72
N VAL A 34 -25.77 63.37 -74.10
CA VAL A 34 -25.08 62.96 -72.86
C VAL A 34 -26.05 62.90 -71.69
N LYS A 35 -26.95 63.87 -71.55
CA LYS A 35 -27.94 63.90 -70.47
C LYS A 35 -28.92 62.74 -70.57
N ASP A 36 -29.40 62.44 -71.78
CA ASP A 36 -30.26 61.31 -72.07
C ASP A 36 -29.50 60.00 -71.87
N GLY A 37 -28.27 59.89 -72.37
CA GLY A 37 -27.42 58.71 -72.19
C GLY A 37 -27.11 58.40 -70.72
N VAL A 38 -26.84 59.42 -69.89
CA VAL A 38 -26.62 59.26 -68.45
C VAL A 38 -27.90 58.88 -67.72
N SER A 39 -29.04 59.45 -68.10
CA SER A 39 -30.35 59.11 -67.53
C SER A 39 -30.75 57.68 -67.84
N GLU A 40 -30.59 57.24 -69.10
CA GLU A 40 -30.89 55.89 -69.56
C GLU A 40 -29.93 54.88 -68.91
N ALA A 41 -28.62 55.14 -68.93
CA ALA A 41 -27.63 54.28 -68.28
C ALA A 41 -27.85 54.21 -66.75
N GLY A 42 -28.24 55.32 -66.12
CA GLY A 42 -28.57 55.35 -64.70
C GLY A 42 -29.80 54.52 -64.35
N LYS A 43 -30.82 54.51 -65.22
CA LYS A 43 -31.99 53.62 -65.06
C LYS A 43 -31.61 52.16 -65.23
N GLU A 44 -30.87 51.83 -66.29
CA GLU A 44 -30.44 50.46 -66.60
C GLU A 44 -29.58 49.89 -65.46
N LEU A 45 -28.60 50.66 -64.97
CA LEU A 45 -27.76 50.26 -63.84
C LEU A 45 -28.58 50.05 -62.56
N ARG A 46 -29.54 50.93 -62.28
CA ARG A 46 -30.41 50.77 -61.12
C ARG A 46 -31.26 49.51 -61.23
N ASP A 47 -31.78 49.22 -62.43
CA ASP A 47 -32.59 48.03 -62.69
C ASP A 47 -31.77 46.75 -62.51
N VAL A 48 -30.56 46.70 -63.09
CA VAL A 48 -29.61 45.59 -62.91
C VAL A 48 -29.24 45.39 -61.44
N ILE A 49 -28.98 46.47 -60.69
CA ILE A 49 -28.66 46.38 -59.25
C ILE A 49 -29.86 45.85 -58.46
N LEU A 50 -31.07 46.33 -58.73
CA LEU A 50 -32.27 45.85 -58.06
C LEU A 50 -32.49 44.36 -58.35
N HIS A 51 -32.37 43.96 -59.61
CA HIS A 51 -32.56 42.56 -60.00
C HIS A 51 -31.47 41.65 -59.39
N ALA A 52 -30.22 42.09 -59.38
CA ALA A 52 -29.14 41.35 -58.73
C ALA A 52 -29.33 41.26 -57.20
N SER A 53 -29.85 42.31 -56.56
CA SER A 53 -30.16 42.29 -55.13
C SER A 53 -31.28 41.30 -54.81
N GLU A 54 -32.35 41.28 -55.61
CA GLU A 54 -33.45 40.32 -55.46
C GLU A 54 -32.96 38.88 -55.66
N GLU A 55 -32.09 38.64 -56.65
CA GLU A 55 -31.53 37.31 -56.89
C GLU A 55 -30.59 36.87 -55.75
N ILE A 56 -29.81 37.80 -55.19
CA ILE A 56 -28.95 37.54 -54.03
C ILE A 56 -29.80 37.19 -52.80
N ASP A 57 -30.85 37.95 -52.50
CA ASP A 57 -31.74 37.69 -51.37
C ASP A 57 -32.42 36.33 -51.53
N ALA A 58 -32.91 36.00 -52.72
CA ALA A 58 -33.50 34.69 -53.01
C ALA A 58 -32.50 33.53 -52.78
N LYS A 59 -31.22 33.73 -53.14
CA LYS A 59 -30.17 32.73 -52.88
C LYS A 59 -29.78 32.66 -51.41
N LEU A 60 -29.74 33.79 -50.71
CA LEU A 60 -29.47 33.83 -49.27
C LEU A 60 -30.56 33.11 -48.48
N ASP A 61 -31.83 33.30 -48.82
CA ASP A 61 -32.94 32.58 -48.21
C ASP A 61 -32.83 31.08 -48.43
N LYS A 62 -32.49 30.68 -49.66
CA LYS A 62 -32.26 29.27 -49.98
C LYS A 62 -31.09 28.68 -49.20
N ILE A 63 -29.96 29.39 -49.11
CA ILE A 63 -28.79 28.97 -48.32
C ILE A 63 -29.17 28.87 -46.83
N SER A 64 -29.92 29.83 -46.30
CA SER A 64 -30.36 29.84 -44.91
C SER A 64 -31.23 28.62 -44.58
N GLN A 65 -32.17 28.26 -45.46
CA GLN A 65 -32.98 27.05 -45.33
C GLN A 65 -32.14 25.77 -45.43
N GLU A 66 -31.25 25.68 -46.41
CA GLU A 66 -30.36 24.52 -46.58
C GLU A 66 -29.47 24.32 -45.34
N LEU A 67 -28.91 25.40 -44.80
CA LEU A 67 -28.05 25.38 -43.62
C LEU A 67 -28.84 25.05 -42.34
N HIS A 68 -30.10 25.48 -42.24
CA HIS A 68 -30.99 25.05 -41.16
C HIS A 68 -31.29 23.54 -41.22
N ASN A 69 -31.62 23.04 -42.41
CA ASN A 69 -31.89 21.62 -42.65
C ASN A 69 -30.66 20.74 -42.39
N GLN A 70 -29.47 21.17 -42.85
CA GLN A 70 -28.21 20.47 -42.58
C GLN A 70 -27.87 20.44 -41.09
N ARG A 71 -28.13 21.52 -40.34
CA ARG A 71 -27.91 21.53 -38.88
C ARG A 71 -28.83 20.56 -38.13
N GLN A 72 -30.08 20.42 -38.57
CA GLN A 72 -30.99 19.41 -38.02
C GLN A 72 -30.51 18.00 -38.32
N PHE A 73 -30.17 17.72 -39.58
CA PHE A 73 -29.63 16.42 -39.98
C PHE A 73 -28.38 16.04 -39.18
N THR A 74 -27.45 16.97 -39.01
CA THR A 74 -26.23 16.74 -38.22
C THR A 74 -26.52 16.47 -36.74
N LYS A 75 -27.52 17.14 -36.15
CA LYS A 75 -27.88 16.93 -34.74
C LYS A 75 -28.52 15.56 -34.53
N ASP A 76 -29.39 15.15 -35.44
CA ASP A 76 -30.08 13.86 -35.36
C ASP A 76 -29.09 12.71 -35.59
N ASP A 77 -28.17 12.84 -36.55
CA ASP A 77 -27.08 11.87 -36.77
C ASP A 77 -26.19 11.72 -35.53
N VAL A 78 -25.81 12.84 -34.88
CA VAL A 78 -25.02 12.81 -33.64
C VAL A 78 -25.78 12.11 -32.53
N LYS A 79 -27.09 12.37 -32.40
CA LYS A 79 -27.92 11.69 -31.41
C LYS A 79 -27.97 10.20 -31.68
N GLU A 80 -28.17 9.78 -32.92
CA GLU A 80 -28.22 8.36 -33.29
C GLU A 80 -26.88 7.66 -33.01
N MET A 81 -25.74 8.32 -33.30
CA MET A 81 -24.42 7.79 -32.96
C MET A 81 -24.21 7.64 -31.45
N VAL A 82 -24.67 8.61 -30.65
CA VAL A 82 -24.58 8.53 -29.19
C VAL A 82 -25.48 7.43 -28.64
N ASP A 83 -26.72 7.31 -29.12
CA ASP A 83 -27.65 6.27 -28.69
C ASP A 83 -27.11 4.88 -29.07
N TYR A 84 -26.56 4.72 -30.28
CA TYR A 84 -25.91 3.48 -30.71
C TYR A 84 -24.69 3.14 -29.83
N ALA A 85 -23.83 4.13 -29.56
CA ALA A 85 -22.67 3.93 -28.70
C ALA A 85 -23.11 3.55 -27.28
N ALA A 86 -24.14 4.21 -26.73
CA ALA A 86 -24.67 3.92 -25.40
C ALA A 86 -25.22 2.49 -25.31
N ASP A 87 -25.98 2.05 -26.29
CA ASP A 87 -26.52 0.68 -26.33
C ASP A 87 -25.40 -0.37 -26.40
N LYS A 88 -24.42 -0.17 -27.30
CA LYS A 88 -23.26 -1.06 -27.41
C LYS A 88 -22.42 -1.09 -26.14
N LEU A 89 -22.19 0.06 -25.51
CA LEU A 89 -21.40 0.16 -24.29
C LEU A 89 -22.14 -0.49 -23.12
N SER A 90 -23.47 -0.32 -23.03
CA SER A 90 -24.31 -0.98 -22.03
C SER A 90 -24.21 -2.49 -22.10
N VAL A 91 -24.32 -3.07 -23.31
CA VAL A 91 -24.20 -4.52 -23.52
C VAL A 91 -22.82 -5.05 -23.12
N VAL A 92 -21.74 -4.38 -23.56
CA VAL A 92 -20.37 -4.79 -23.23
C VAL A 92 -20.09 -4.66 -21.73
N LEU A 93 -20.62 -3.63 -21.09
CA LEU A 93 -20.42 -3.39 -19.67
C LEU A 93 -21.17 -4.42 -18.82
N ASP A 94 -22.40 -4.78 -19.19
CA ASP A 94 -23.17 -5.82 -18.51
C ASP A 94 -22.49 -7.20 -18.64
N GLU A 95 -21.99 -7.54 -19.83
CA GLU A 95 -21.22 -8.77 -20.06
C GLU A 95 -19.96 -8.82 -19.16
N ARG A 96 -19.18 -7.73 -19.12
CA ARG A 96 -17.99 -7.66 -18.27
C ARG A 96 -18.31 -7.74 -16.78
N VAL A 97 -19.38 -7.09 -16.33
CA VAL A 97 -19.83 -7.17 -14.93
C VAL A 97 -20.27 -8.58 -14.58
N ALA A 98 -20.98 -9.27 -15.48
CA ALA A 98 -21.40 -10.66 -15.27
C ALA A 98 -20.23 -11.64 -15.19
N VAL A 99 -19.16 -11.41 -15.96
CA VAL A 99 -17.91 -12.18 -15.85
C VAL A 99 -17.18 -11.88 -14.55
N ALA A 100 -16.98 -10.59 -14.23
CA ALA A 100 -16.30 -10.18 -13.00
C ALA A 100 -17.01 -10.72 -11.75
N LYS A 101 -18.35 -10.70 -11.71
CA LYS A 101 -19.12 -11.27 -10.60
C LYS A 101 -18.87 -12.76 -10.43
N ARG A 102 -18.79 -13.53 -11.53
CA ARG A 102 -18.47 -14.96 -11.51
C ARG A 102 -17.06 -15.22 -11.01
N GLU A 103 -16.08 -14.48 -11.51
CA GLU A 103 -14.68 -14.60 -11.07
C GLU A 103 -14.51 -14.24 -9.59
N ILE A 104 -15.09 -13.12 -9.14
CA ILE A 104 -15.06 -12.71 -7.73
C ILE A 104 -15.71 -13.78 -6.85
N SER A 105 -16.87 -14.31 -7.24
CA SER A 105 -17.54 -15.36 -6.47
C SER A 105 -16.68 -16.63 -6.37
N SER A 106 -16.05 -17.03 -7.47
CA SER A 106 -15.14 -18.17 -7.51
C SER A 106 -13.94 -17.95 -6.59
N LEU A 107 -13.32 -16.76 -6.66
CA LEU A 107 -12.17 -16.41 -5.83
C LEU A 107 -12.55 -16.38 -4.34
N VAL A 108 -13.70 -15.82 -4.00
CA VAL A 108 -14.21 -15.79 -2.62
C VAL A 108 -14.45 -17.21 -2.12
N GLN A 109 -15.04 -18.07 -2.92
CA GLN A 109 -15.26 -19.46 -2.55
C GLN A 109 -13.94 -20.19 -2.28
N GLU A 110 -12.96 -20.07 -3.18
CA GLU A 110 -11.63 -20.65 -3.02
C GLU A 110 -10.93 -20.13 -1.76
N LYS A 111 -10.97 -18.82 -1.50
CA LYS A 111 -10.34 -18.23 -0.32
C LYS A 111 -11.03 -18.63 0.99
N VAL A 112 -12.35 -18.75 0.98
CA VAL A 112 -13.12 -19.25 2.14
C VAL A 112 -12.80 -20.72 2.41
N GLU A 113 -12.70 -21.55 1.37
CA GLU A 113 -12.35 -22.96 1.51
C GLU A 113 -10.93 -23.13 2.04
N TYR A 114 -9.96 -22.43 1.47
CA TYR A 114 -8.59 -22.39 1.98
C TYR A 114 -8.53 -21.93 3.45
N PHE A 115 -9.26 -20.88 3.80
CA PHE A 115 -9.31 -20.37 5.16
C PHE A 115 -9.93 -21.36 6.15
N LYS A 116 -10.97 -22.11 5.74
CA LYS A 116 -11.53 -23.20 6.55
C LYS A 116 -10.48 -24.29 6.82
N LEU A 117 -9.77 -24.73 5.77
CA LEU A 117 -8.72 -25.75 5.92
C LEU A 117 -7.60 -25.30 6.85
N GLU A 118 -7.16 -24.04 6.75
CA GLU A 118 -6.12 -23.48 7.64
C GLU A 118 -6.61 -23.37 9.09
N ILE A 119 -7.88 -22.96 9.30
CA ILE A 119 -8.49 -22.91 10.63
C ILE A 119 -8.57 -24.32 11.24
N ASP A 120 -9.02 -25.30 10.47
CA ASP A 120 -9.14 -26.68 10.93
C ASP A 120 -7.76 -27.25 11.30
N ASP A 121 -6.74 -27.03 10.47
CA ASP A 121 -5.35 -27.41 10.77
C ASP A 121 -4.82 -26.70 12.02
N PHE A 122 -5.11 -25.40 12.19
CA PHE A 122 -4.77 -24.67 13.41
C PHE A 122 -5.43 -25.28 14.65
N PHE A 123 -6.72 -25.63 14.60
CA PHE A 123 -7.40 -26.26 15.73
C PHE A 123 -6.86 -27.66 16.03
N ILE A 124 -6.57 -28.46 15.00
CA ILE A 124 -5.96 -29.79 15.15
C ILE A 124 -4.59 -29.66 15.83
N ARG A 125 -3.72 -28.78 15.32
CA ARG A 125 -2.39 -28.53 15.90
C ARG A 125 -2.50 -28.04 17.34
N ARG A 126 -3.44 -27.13 17.62
CA ARG A 126 -3.67 -26.60 18.97
C ARG A 126 -4.11 -27.69 19.94
N GLN A 127 -5.02 -28.59 19.54
CA GLN A 127 -5.42 -29.73 20.38
C GLN A 127 -4.26 -30.71 20.62
N GLN A 128 -3.45 -30.99 19.59
CA GLN A 128 -2.27 -31.84 19.73
C GLN A 128 -1.21 -31.22 20.65
N ASP A 129 -1.03 -29.90 20.62
CA ASP A 129 -0.12 -29.20 21.52
C ASP A 129 -0.63 -29.24 22.96
N LEU A 130 -1.93 -29.02 23.20
CA LEU A 130 -2.53 -29.14 24.53
C LEU A 130 -2.39 -30.56 25.11
N ALA A 131 -2.56 -31.60 24.28
CA ALA A 131 -2.34 -32.99 24.70
C ALA A 131 -0.87 -33.25 25.09
N ARG A 132 0.08 -32.71 24.31
CA ARG A 132 1.52 -32.80 24.60
C ARG A 132 1.91 -32.03 25.87
N GLU A 133 1.31 -30.87 26.12
CA GLU A 133 1.52 -30.09 27.34
C GLU A 133 0.99 -30.81 28.59
N ARG A 134 -0.24 -31.35 28.53
CA ARG A 134 -0.81 -32.16 29.64
C ARG A 134 0.08 -33.35 29.98
N ARG A 135 0.56 -34.07 28.97
CA ARG A 135 1.46 -35.23 29.17
C ARG A 135 2.77 -34.82 29.82
N ARG A 136 3.36 -33.69 29.41
CA ARG A 136 4.59 -33.15 30.04
C ARG A 136 4.36 -32.74 31.49
N LEU A 137 3.25 -32.05 31.77
CA LEU A 137 2.88 -31.66 33.12
C LEU A 137 2.70 -32.88 34.03
N PHE A 138 1.97 -33.91 33.56
CA PHE A 138 1.78 -35.15 34.30
C PHE A 138 3.10 -35.87 34.60
N ILE A 139 4.00 -35.97 33.62
CA ILE A 139 5.33 -36.58 33.82
C ILE A 139 6.15 -35.78 34.84
N ASN A 140 6.15 -34.45 34.76
CA ASN A 140 6.89 -33.62 35.72
C ASN A 140 6.35 -33.78 37.14
N VAL A 141 5.02 -33.84 37.31
CA VAL A 141 4.37 -34.11 38.60
C VAL A 141 4.76 -35.49 39.13
N LEU A 142 4.72 -36.53 38.28
CA LEU A 142 5.15 -37.87 38.67
C LEU A 142 6.61 -37.92 39.12
N ILE A 143 7.52 -37.23 38.42
CA ILE A 143 8.93 -37.13 38.80
C ILE A 143 9.07 -36.44 40.15
N ALA A 144 8.36 -35.33 40.37
CA ALA A 144 8.39 -34.60 41.64
C ALA A 144 7.88 -35.47 42.82
N VAL A 145 6.76 -36.16 42.64
CA VAL A 145 6.22 -37.10 43.64
C VAL A 145 7.20 -38.25 43.88
N GLY A 146 7.76 -38.85 42.83
CA GLY A 146 8.75 -39.91 42.94
C GLY A 146 10.01 -39.48 43.69
N ALA A 147 10.53 -38.29 43.39
CA ALA A 147 11.68 -37.71 44.09
C ALA A 147 11.37 -37.46 45.58
N SER A 148 10.19 -36.92 45.90
CA SER A 148 9.76 -36.72 47.29
C SER A 148 9.68 -38.04 48.07
N LEU A 149 9.17 -39.10 47.44
CA LEU A 149 9.09 -40.44 48.05
C LEU A 149 10.47 -41.06 48.25
N LEU A 150 11.36 -40.95 47.25
CA LEU A 150 12.74 -41.44 47.35
C LEU A 150 13.52 -40.69 48.43
N LEU A 151 13.37 -39.37 48.55
CA LEU A 151 13.99 -38.58 49.62
C LEU A 151 13.46 -38.98 51.00
N GLY A 152 12.14 -39.18 51.14
CA GLY A 152 11.56 -39.70 52.37
C GLY A 152 12.09 -41.09 52.74
N ALA A 153 12.22 -41.98 51.76
CA ALA A 153 12.76 -43.33 51.95
C ALA A 153 14.25 -43.32 52.33
N VAL A 154 15.06 -42.46 51.68
CA VAL A 154 16.49 -42.30 52.00
C VAL A 154 16.65 -41.70 53.40
N SER A 155 15.84 -40.69 53.75
CA SER A 155 15.83 -40.09 55.10
C SER A 155 15.49 -41.13 56.18
N TRP A 156 14.45 -41.93 55.95
CA TRP A 156 14.04 -43.00 56.86
C TRP A 156 15.10 -44.10 57.00
N MET A 157 15.73 -44.51 55.89
CA MET A 157 16.77 -45.54 55.90
C MET A 157 18.07 -45.04 56.54
N TYR A 158 18.45 -43.79 56.31
CA TYR A 158 19.58 -43.15 56.99
C TYR A 158 19.34 -43.10 58.51
N HIS A 159 18.12 -42.77 58.93
CA HIS A 159 17.74 -42.78 60.34
C HIS A 159 17.83 -44.17 60.98
N ARG A 160 17.47 -45.22 60.23
CA ARG A 160 17.55 -46.62 60.68
C ARG A 160 18.99 -47.09 60.90
N TRP A 161 19.96 -46.55 60.17
CA TRP A 161 21.36 -47.00 60.18
C TRP A 161 22.29 -46.19 61.10
N MET A 162 22.10 -44.87 61.25
CA MET A 162 23.06 -44.02 61.99
C MET A 162 22.72 -43.69 63.45
N GLY A 163 21.57 -44.10 63.99
CA GLY A 163 21.32 -44.13 65.44
C GLY A 163 21.63 -42.86 66.25
N GLY A 164 21.67 -41.68 65.64
CA GLY A 164 22.12 -40.43 66.24
C GLY A 164 21.04 -39.35 66.26
N VAL A 165 20.98 -38.59 67.35
CA VAL A 165 20.11 -37.41 67.52
C VAL A 165 20.48 -36.40 66.43
N LEU A 166 19.54 -36.12 65.53
CA LEU A 166 19.77 -35.22 64.40
C LEU A 166 20.01 -33.80 64.90
N ASP A 167 21.22 -33.30 64.67
CA ASP A 167 21.42 -31.86 64.57
C ASP A 167 20.65 -31.35 63.33
N ILE A 168 19.90 -30.26 63.49
CA ILE A 168 19.08 -29.63 62.44
C ILE A 168 19.95 -29.33 61.21
N PHE A 169 21.23 -29.05 61.43
CA PHE A 169 22.23 -28.82 60.38
C PHE A 169 22.57 -30.07 59.55
N GLY A 170 22.52 -31.27 60.13
CA GLY A 170 22.72 -32.53 59.41
C GLY A 170 21.57 -32.81 58.44
N VAL A 171 20.33 -32.60 58.90
CA VAL A 171 19.13 -32.70 58.05
C VAL A 171 19.20 -31.67 56.92
N PHE A 172 19.57 -30.44 57.25
CA PHE A 172 19.67 -29.36 56.26
C PHE A 172 20.72 -29.66 55.19
N ARG A 173 21.91 -30.16 55.56
CA ARG A 173 22.96 -30.55 54.60
C ARG A 173 22.52 -31.68 53.67
N ILE A 174 21.88 -32.70 54.21
CA ILE A 174 21.40 -33.84 53.42
C ILE A 174 20.28 -33.40 52.46
N LEU A 175 19.35 -32.57 52.94
CA LEU A 175 18.30 -32.00 52.10
C LEU A 175 18.90 -31.11 51.00
N PHE A 176 19.83 -30.22 51.34
CA PHE A 176 20.43 -29.30 50.38
C PHE A 176 21.33 -30.00 49.36
N ALA A 177 22.13 -30.99 49.80
CA ALA A 177 22.97 -31.80 48.91
C ALA A 177 22.12 -32.66 47.97
N SER A 178 21.02 -33.24 48.46
CA SER A 178 20.11 -34.03 47.62
C SER A 178 19.32 -33.18 46.64
N LEU A 179 18.93 -31.96 47.03
CA LEU A 179 18.22 -31.02 46.16
C LEU A 179 19.15 -30.45 45.08
N THR A 180 20.39 -30.12 45.44
CA THR A 180 21.43 -29.69 44.49
C THR A 180 21.81 -30.83 43.54
N GLY A 181 22.04 -32.03 44.07
CA GLY A 181 22.36 -33.21 43.26
C GLY A 181 21.22 -33.61 42.32
N GLY A 182 19.98 -33.61 42.80
CA GLY A 182 18.80 -33.88 42.00
C GLY A 182 18.60 -32.85 40.88
N TYR A 183 18.84 -31.57 41.17
CA TYR A 183 18.78 -30.50 40.17
C TYR A 183 19.86 -30.64 39.09
N LEU A 184 21.09 -31.02 39.47
CA LEU A 184 22.17 -31.29 38.51
C LEU A 184 21.83 -32.45 37.57
N VAL A 185 21.29 -33.56 38.10
CA VAL A 185 20.85 -34.70 37.29
C VAL A 185 19.71 -34.31 36.35
N TYR A 186 18.72 -33.56 36.85
CA TYR A 186 17.62 -33.04 36.03
C TYR A 186 18.14 -32.17 34.87
N LEU A 187 19.09 -31.27 35.14
CA LEU A 187 19.72 -30.43 34.13
C LEU A 187 20.46 -31.25 33.08
N ALA A 188 21.24 -32.24 33.50
CA ALA A 188 21.93 -33.13 32.57
C ALA A 188 20.95 -33.86 31.64
N ILE A 189 19.87 -34.42 32.18
CA ILE A 189 18.83 -35.10 31.39
C ILE A 189 18.10 -34.13 30.46
N SER A 190 17.77 -32.93 30.93
CA SER A 190 17.13 -31.88 30.15
C SER A 190 18.01 -31.46 28.97
N LEU A 191 19.31 -31.27 29.20
CA LEU A 191 20.29 -30.89 28.19
C LEU A 191 20.47 -31.99 27.14
N VAL A 192 20.56 -33.25 27.57
CA VAL A 192 20.65 -34.41 26.67
C VAL A 192 19.37 -34.57 25.83
N ARG A 193 18.18 -34.49 26.43
CA ARG A 193 16.91 -34.55 25.68
C ARG A 193 16.80 -33.42 24.65
N ARG A 194 17.21 -32.22 25.04
CA ARG A 194 17.19 -31.04 24.16
C ARG A 194 18.21 -31.16 23.02
N TRP A 195 19.34 -31.79 23.27
CA TRP A 195 20.34 -32.12 22.26
C TRP A 195 19.85 -33.18 21.27
N LEU A 196 19.20 -34.24 21.76
CA LEU A 196 18.62 -35.30 20.92
C LEU A 196 17.42 -34.84 20.08
N THR A 197 16.71 -33.81 20.52
CA THR A 197 15.53 -33.26 19.80
C THR A 197 15.88 -32.15 18.81
N MET A 198 17.13 -31.72 18.73
CA MET A 198 17.59 -30.83 17.66
C MET A 198 17.84 -31.65 16.39
N SER A 199 17.05 -31.38 15.34
CA SER A 199 17.27 -31.95 14.01
C SER A 199 18.60 -31.49 13.40
N GLU A 200 19.17 -32.30 12.49
CA GLU A 200 20.48 -32.07 11.87
C GLU A 200 20.69 -30.65 11.30
N HIS A 201 19.64 -29.98 10.82
CA HIS A 201 19.70 -28.61 10.28
C HIS A 201 19.72 -27.48 11.34
N LYS A 202 19.66 -27.78 12.64
CA LYS A 202 19.81 -26.79 13.73
C LYS A 202 21.10 -26.97 14.55
N LYS A 203 22.03 -27.78 14.04
CA LYS A 203 23.38 -27.94 14.58
C LYS A 203 24.34 -26.81 14.17
N ASP A 204 23.87 -25.75 13.52
CA ASP A 204 24.68 -24.56 13.31
C ASP A 204 24.87 -23.81 14.64
N ALA A 205 26.13 -23.76 15.08
CA ALA A 205 26.60 -23.01 16.23
C ALA A 205 26.15 -21.53 16.25
N MET A 206 25.75 -21.00 15.09
CA MET A 206 25.26 -19.64 14.88
C MET A 206 23.84 -19.40 15.43
N TYR A 207 22.95 -20.40 15.41
CA TYR A 207 21.61 -20.27 16.02
C TYR A 207 21.66 -20.44 17.54
N LEU A 208 22.65 -21.20 18.04
CA LEU A 208 22.90 -21.38 19.47
C LEU A 208 23.45 -20.10 20.10
N THR A 209 24.39 -19.42 19.46
CA THR A 209 24.94 -18.15 19.97
C THR A 209 23.92 -17.02 19.97
N MET A 210 23.12 -16.86 18.91
CA MET A 210 22.18 -15.74 18.78
C MET A 210 20.93 -15.87 19.66
N ARG A 211 20.50 -17.11 19.99
CA ARG A 211 19.29 -17.35 20.79
C ARG A 211 19.55 -17.56 22.29
N TYR A 212 20.75 -18.01 22.69
CA TYR A 212 21.07 -18.29 24.09
C TYR A 212 21.73 -17.13 24.86
N TRP A 213 22.21 -16.09 24.17
CA TRP A 213 22.67 -14.84 24.83
C TRP A 213 21.54 -13.83 25.09
N GLY A 214 20.30 -14.15 24.70
CA GLY A 214 19.13 -13.31 24.99
C GLY A 214 18.81 -13.32 26.49
N ALA A 215 19.27 -12.31 27.22
CA ALA A 215 19.12 -12.11 28.66
C ALA A 215 17.66 -12.03 29.20
N LEU A 216 16.65 -12.26 28.36
CA LEU A 216 15.22 -11.98 28.65
C LEU A 216 14.29 -13.19 28.51
N ARG A 217 14.79 -14.43 28.40
CA ARG A 217 13.94 -15.63 28.48
C ARG A 217 14.17 -16.41 29.77
N PRO A 218 13.11 -16.71 30.56
CA PRO A 218 13.22 -17.39 31.85
C PRO A 218 13.75 -18.84 31.76
N GLU A 219 13.80 -19.44 30.57
CA GLU A 219 14.44 -20.76 30.32
C GLU A 219 15.83 -20.67 29.66
N SER A 220 16.53 -19.53 29.80
CA SER A 220 17.88 -19.38 29.24
C SER A 220 18.88 -20.26 30.00
N VAL A 221 19.78 -20.91 29.25
CA VAL A 221 20.88 -21.72 29.83
C VAL A 221 21.79 -20.86 30.71
N PHE A 222 21.88 -19.55 30.42
CA PHE A 222 22.60 -18.58 31.24
C PHE A 222 22.04 -18.50 32.67
N PHE A 223 20.72 -18.37 32.84
CA PHE A 223 20.13 -18.30 34.18
C PHE A 223 20.32 -19.61 34.96
N ASN A 224 20.22 -20.75 34.30
CA ASN A 224 20.52 -22.05 34.92
C ASN A 224 22.01 -22.16 35.32
N LEU A 225 22.94 -21.67 34.49
CA LEU A 225 24.37 -21.63 34.84
C LEU A 225 24.64 -20.72 36.03
N VAL A 226 24.04 -19.52 36.07
CA VAL A 226 24.13 -18.61 37.22
C VAL A 226 23.56 -19.29 38.46
N LEU A 227 22.42 -19.96 38.35
CA LEU A 227 21.79 -20.67 39.46
C LEU A 227 22.65 -21.85 39.95
N ILE A 228 23.31 -22.59 39.05
CA ILE A 228 24.31 -23.60 39.42
C ILE A 228 25.51 -22.96 40.13
N CYS A 229 26.03 -21.84 39.64
CA CYS A 229 27.13 -21.13 40.29
C CYS A 229 26.73 -20.64 41.69
N VAL A 230 25.51 -20.12 41.86
CA VAL A 230 24.98 -19.71 43.16
C VAL A 230 24.79 -20.92 44.09
N LEU A 231 24.22 -22.03 43.59
CA LEU A 231 24.08 -23.27 44.37
C LEU A 231 25.44 -23.85 44.77
N ALA A 232 26.40 -23.89 43.85
CA ALA A 232 27.75 -24.37 44.11
C ALA A 232 28.49 -23.46 45.11
N LEU A 233 28.29 -22.14 45.02
CA LEU A 233 28.83 -21.18 45.98
C LEU A 233 28.20 -21.38 47.36
N LEU A 234 26.87 -21.52 47.45
CA LEU A 234 26.18 -21.83 48.69
C LEU A 234 26.60 -23.17 49.29
N LEU A 235 26.76 -24.20 48.46
CA LEU A 235 27.19 -25.52 48.89
C LEU A 235 28.65 -25.48 49.38
N GLY A 236 29.53 -24.75 48.69
CA GLY A 236 30.90 -24.50 49.13
C GLY A 236 30.98 -23.70 50.43
N LEU A 237 30.12 -22.69 50.58
CA LEU A 237 29.98 -21.88 51.80
C LEU A 237 29.59 -22.74 53.00
N LEU A 238 28.73 -23.74 52.77
CA LEU A 238 28.12 -24.56 53.80
C LEU A 238 28.96 -25.80 54.17
N LEU A 239 29.78 -26.30 53.24
CA LEU A 239 30.73 -27.40 53.45
C LEU A 239 32.08 -26.95 54.02
N PHE A 240 32.55 -25.74 53.72
CA PHE A 240 33.89 -25.27 54.11
C PHE A 240 33.86 -23.86 54.73
N PRO A 241 33.31 -23.71 55.95
CA PRO A 241 33.20 -22.40 56.63
C PRO A 241 34.57 -21.74 56.89
N ASP A 242 35.63 -22.54 57.04
CA ASP A 242 36.98 -22.03 57.35
C ASP A 242 37.65 -21.30 56.18
N VAL A 243 37.25 -21.60 54.94
CA VAL A 243 37.80 -20.95 53.72
C VAL A 243 37.31 -19.51 53.58
N LEU A 244 36.15 -19.19 54.17
CA LEU A 244 35.59 -17.82 54.17
C LEU A 244 36.33 -16.87 55.11
N ALA A 245 37.04 -17.40 56.12
CA ALA A 245 37.81 -16.57 57.05
C ALA A 245 39.03 -15.89 56.40
N VAL A 246 39.45 -16.36 55.21
CA VAL A 246 40.69 -15.94 54.53
C VAL A 246 40.44 -14.93 53.40
N LEU A 247 39.21 -14.78 52.91
CA LEU A 247 38.85 -13.79 51.88
C LEU A 247 38.76 -12.36 52.48
N PRO A 248 39.25 -11.32 51.80
CA PRO A 248 39.14 -9.94 52.29
C PRO A 248 37.66 -9.51 52.29
N GLY A 249 37.12 -9.22 53.47
CA GLY A 249 35.68 -8.99 53.70
C GLY A 249 34.92 -10.22 54.25
N GLY A 250 35.56 -11.38 54.29
CA GLY A 250 34.99 -12.63 54.79
C GLY A 250 34.60 -12.61 56.26
N LYS A 251 35.31 -11.83 57.09
CA LYS A 251 34.96 -11.65 58.52
C LYS A 251 33.61 -10.97 58.74
N ALA A 252 33.24 -9.98 57.91
CA ALA A 252 31.95 -9.30 58.01
C ALA A 252 30.79 -10.19 57.53
N LEU A 253 31.04 -11.02 56.50
CA LEU A 253 30.09 -12.04 56.05
C LEU A 253 29.94 -13.16 57.09
N LEU A 254 31.03 -13.59 57.73
CA LEU A 254 31.01 -14.57 58.82
C LEU A 254 30.26 -14.02 60.04
N GLU A 255 30.46 -12.76 60.42
CA GLU A 255 29.70 -12.13 61.50
C GLU A 255 28.23 -11.94 61.16
N LEU A 256 27.88 -11.63 59.91
CA LEU A 256 26.48 -11.51 59.48
C LEU A 256 25.78 -12.88 59.43
N VAL A 257 26.48 -13.92 58.99
CA VAL A 257 25.99 -15.31 59.02
C VAL A 257 25.89 -15.82 60.46
N ARG A 258 26.87 -15.55 61.31
CA ARG A 258 26.89 -15.96 62.74
C ARG A 258 25.93 -15.15 63.61
N GLY A 259 25.65 -13.90 63.23
CA GLY A 259 24.64 -13.05 63.85
C GLY A 259 23.21 -13.40 63.44
N ALA A 260 23.00 -13.87 62.21
CA ALA A 260 21.72 -14.39 61.75
C ALA A 260 21.44 -15.83 62.25
N LEU A 261 22.48 -16.59 62.63
CA LEU A 261 22.42 -17.98 63.09
C LEU A 261 23.27 -18.17 64.36
N PRO A 262 22.70 -17.95 65.56
CA PRO A 262 23.44 -18.14 66.81
C PRO A 262 23.64 -19.64 67.06
N GLY A 263 24.86 -20.13 66.82
CA GLY A 263 25.21 -21.55 67.02
C GLY A 263 26.31 -22.11 66.09
N LEU A 264 26.91 -21.28 65.23
CA LEU A 264 28.11 -21.60 64.44
C LEU A 264 29.41 -21.61 65.28
#